data_AF-A0A524M345-F1
#
_entry.id   AF-A0A524M345-F1
#
_cell.length_a   1.000
_cell.length_b   1.000
_cell.length_c   1.000
_cell.angle_alpha   90.00
_cell.angle_beta   90.00
_cell.angle_gamma   90.00
#
_symmetry.space_group_name_H-M   'P 1'
#
loop_
_entity.id
_entity.type
_entity.pdbx_description
1 polymer ?
#
loop_
_entity_poly.entity_id
_entity_poly.type
_entity_poly.pdbx_seq_one_letter_code
_entity_poly.pdbx_strand_id
1 'polypeptide(L)' 'SGMPIGEPIAWYGPIVMNSREELETAFQEYREGTFIKHD' A
#
# COMPACT_ATOMS: atom_id res chain seq x y z
N SER A 1 -1.68 15.25 -18.99
CA SER A 1 -2.41 14.41 -18.02
C SER A 1 -1.96 12.98 -18.19
N GLY A 2 -2.00 12.16 -17.13
CA GLY A 2 -1.77 10.71 -17.23
C GLY A 2 -3.06 9.96 -17.59
N MET A 3 -2.92 8.78 -18.19
CA MET A 3 -4.05 7.86 -18.39
C MET A 3 -4.45 7.27 -17.02
N PRO A 4 -5.75 7.25 -16.66
CA PRO A 4 -6.20 6.59 -15.44
C PRO A 4 -5.89 5.09 -15.46
N ILE A 5 -5.41 4.57 -14.34
CA ILE A 5 -5.09 3.13 -14.17
C ILE A 5 -6.36 2.30 -13.99
N GLY A 6 -7.43 2.89 -13.45
CA GLY A 6 -8.74 2.22 -13.30
C GLY A 6 -8.81 1.19 -12.18
N GLU A 7 -7.75 1.04 -11.38
CA GLU A 7 -7.74 0.18 -10.21
C GLU A 7 -8.31 0.90 -8.98
N PRO A 8 -8.88 0.15 -8.01
CA PRO A 8 -9.27 0.70 -6.72
C PRO A 8 -8.09 1.37 -6.01
N ILE A 9 -8.39 2.42 -5.25
CA ILE A 9 -7.40 3.16 -4.45
C ILE A 9 -7.83 3.10 -2.99
N ALA A 10 -6.94 2.57 -2.15
CA ALA A 10 -7.00 2.64 -0.71
C ALA A 10 -5.80 3.47 -0.20
N TRP A 11 -6.05 4.49 0.61
CA TRP A 11 -5.00 5.41 1.07
C TRP A 11 -5.09 5.68 2.57
N TYR A 12 -3.95 5.56 3.27
CA TYR A 12 -3.81 6.01 4.64
C TYR A 12 -2.39 6.51 4.92
N GLY A 13 -2.26 7.78 5.28
CA GLY A 13 -0.97 8.40 5.58
C GLY A 13 0.01 8.31 4.40
N PRO A 14 1.22 7.77 4.57
CA PRO A 14 2.22 7.68 3.50
C PRO A 14 2.06 6.47 2.56
N ILE A 15 1.05 5.61 2.77
CA ILE A 15 0.93 4.32 2.05
C ILE A 15 -0.35 4.31 1.19
N VAL A 16 -0.19 3.98 -0.10
CA VAL A 16 -1.28 3.79 -1.08
C VAL A 16 -1.27 2.33 -1.53
N MET A 17 -2.44 1.68 -1.53
CA MET A 17 -2.66 0.29 -1.96
C MET A 17 -3.97 0.19 -2.76
N ASN A 18 -4.37 -1.01 -3.18
CA ASN A 18 -5.63 -1.24 -3.87
C ASN A 18 -6.80 -1.61 -2.92
N SER A 19 -6.51 -2.11 -1.72
CA SER A 19 -7.52 -2.55 -0.73
C SER A 19 -7.20 -2.16 0.71
N ARG A 20 -8.19 -2.29 1.61
CA ARG A 20 -8.01 -1.98 3.03
C ARG A 20 -7.16 -3.05 3.73
N GLU A 21 -7.32 -4.29 3.33
CA GLU A 21 -6.57 -5.45 3.82
C GLU A 21 -5.07 -5.32 3.49
N GLU A 22 -4.74 -4.81 2.31
CA GLU A 22 -3.35 -4.49 1.92
C GLU A 22 -2.77 -3.35 2.75
N LEU A 23 -3.54 -2.31 3.05
CA LEU A 23 -3.09 -1.25 3.97
C LEU A 23 -2.81 -1.82 5.36
N GLU A 24 -3.71 -2.63 5.90
CA GLU A 24 -3.53 -3.26 7.22
C GLU A 24 -2.24 -4.09 7.28
N THR A 25 -1.99 -4.89 6.24
CA THR A 25 -0.76 -5.68 6.07
C THR A 25 0.46 -4.77 5.97
N ALA A 26 0.43 -3.75 5.10
CA ALA A 26 1.53 -2.80 4.91
C ALA A 26 1.91 -2.07 6.20
N PHE A 27 0.93 -1.67 7.00
CA PHE A 27 1.19 -1.04 8.29
C PHE A 27 1.74 -2.03 9.32
N GLN A 28 1.33 -3.30 9.27
CA GLN A 28 1.93 -4.34 10.09
C GLN A 28 3.41 -4.51 9.75
N GLU A 29 3.74 -4.69 8.48
CA GLU A 29 5.13 -4.83 8.02
C GLU A 29 5.97 -3.59 8.31
N TYR A 30 5.38 -2.40 8.19
CA TYR A 30 6.03 -1.15 8.58
C TYR A 30 6.40 -1.13 10.07
N ARG A 31 5.47 -1.56 10.94
CA ARG A 31 5.73 -1.68 12.39
C ARG A 31 6.78 -2.75 12.71
N GLU A 32 6.81 -3.82 11.94
CA GLU A 32 7.75 -4.94 12.11
C GLU A 32 9.14 -4.66 11.47
N GLY A 33 9.27 -3.58 10.69
CA GLY A 33 10.49 -3.28 9.95
C GLY A 33 10.72 -4.21 8.74
N THR A 34 9.68 -4.90 8.27
CA THR A 34 9.72 -5.90 7.18
C THR A 34 9.02 -5.43 5.90
N PHE A 35 8.64 -4.15 5.82
CA PHE A 35 7.92 -3.57 4.69
C PHE A 35 8.72 -3.59 3.37
N ILE A 36 10.03 -3.34 3.44
CA ILE A 36 10.91 -3.42 2.28
C ILE A 36 11.25 -4.88 2.02
N LYS A 37 10.92 -5.38 0.82
CA LYS A 37 11.26 -6.73 0.38
C LYS A 37 12.59 -6.71 -0.38
N HIS A 38 13.37 -7.78 -0.24
CA HIS A 38 14.57 -8.03 -1.04
C HIS A 38 14.23 -9.09 -2.08
N ASP A 39 14.71 -8.93 -3.31
CA ASP A 39 14.53 -9.88 -4.41
C ASP A 39 15.40 -11.15 -4.23
#